data_AF-A0A1F9QRQ9-F1
#
_entry.id   AF-A0A1F9QRQ9-F1
#
_cell.length_a   1.000
_cell.length_b   1.000
_cell.length_c   1.000
_cell.angle_alpha   90.00
_cell.angle_beta   90.00
_cell.angle_gamma   90.00
#
_symmetry.space_group_name_H-M   'P 1'
#
loop_
_entity.id
_entity.type
_entity.pdbx_description
1 polymer ?
#
loop_
_entity_poly.entity_id
_entity_poly.type
_entity_poly.pdbx_seq_one_letter_code
_entity_poly.pdbx_strand_id
1 'polypeptide(L)'
;MKQLILAALVFSAAPATAQEEVKTPGPEANTAPPAAAARPEPAPLKYSPELRQAARNLALLLERGAEVPPEKLDALAPELARFNGELEAALGRDLLAEAARREKELADTALAEEAKLTLQEFRSSLQVYYVVNNGKYPADPSRLTPGRMNAVPELRLPGHEATAKVTVIDSARYDKDFTKAVTDSGGWLYFSGQQSANYGLLIMDCRHQAPGGTEFFKY
;
A
#
# COMPACT_ATOMS: atom_id res chain seq x y z
N MET A 1 30.15 -58.60 -25.89
CA MET A 1 29.96 -57.85 -27.15
C MET A 1 29.63 -56.41 -26.78
N LYS A 2 30.53 -55.48 -27.11
CA LYS A 2 30.45 -54.04 -26.84
C LYS A 2 29.85 -53.35 -28.06
N GLN A 3 28.87 -52.47 -27.87
CA GLN A 3 28.62 -51.39 -28.83
C GLN A 3 28.44 -50.08 -28.05
N LEU A 4 29.45 -49.23 -28.17
CA LEU A 4 29.39 -47.81 -27.85
C LEU A 4 28.58 -47.11 -28.93
N ILE A 5 27.64 -46.26 -28.55
CA ILE A 5 27.05 -45.25 -29.45
C ILE A 5 27.54 -43.89 -28.98
N LEU A 6 28.40 -43.32 -29.83
CA LEU A 6 29.00 -41.99 -29.73
C LEU A 6 28.06 -41.03 -30.48
N ALA A 7 27.34 -40.17 -29.78
CA ALA A 7 26.54 -39.11 -30.39
C ALA A 7 27.32 -37.80 -30.37
N ALA A 8 27.83 -37.42 -31.54
CA ALA A 8 28.43 -36.13 -31.81
C ALA A 8 27.32 -35.08 -31.98
N LEU A 9 27.27 -34.07 -31.11
CA LEU A 9 26.49 -32.86 -31.36
C LEU A 9 27.40 -31.81 -32.01
N VAL A 10 27.04 -31.51 -33.26
CA VAL A 10 27.63 -30.47 -34.10
C VAL A 10 27.10 -29.11 -33.62
N PHE A 11 28.00 -28.21 -33.20
CA PHE A 11 27.69 -26.80 -33.01
C PHE A 11 27.50 -26.14 -34.38
N SER A 12 26.27 -25.76 -34.71
CA SER A 12 25.96 -24.92 -35.85
C SER A 12 26.06 -23.46 -35.42
N ALA A 13 27.07 -22.75 -35.94
CA ALA A 13 27.20 -21.31 -35.80
C ALA A 13 26.09 -20.60 -36.61
N ALA A 14 25.37 -19.70 -35.96
CA ALA A 14 24.40 -18.82 -36.62
C ALA A 14 25.12 -17.63 -37.29
N PRO A 15 24.66 -17.16 -38.46
CA PRO A 15 25.25 -16.03 -39.15
C PRO A 15 24.93 -14.70 -38.45
N ALA A 16 25.93 -13.82 -38.44
CA ALA A 16 25.84 -12.44 -37.97
C ALA A 16 24.78 -11.67 -38.77
N THR A 17 23.67 -11.33 -38.13
CA THR A 17 22.69 -10.37 -38.62
C THR A 17 23.28 -8.96 -38.57
N ALA A 18 23.20 -8.31 -39.73
CA ALA A 18 23.56 -6.93 -39.97
C ALA A 18 22.91 -5.99 -38.93
N GLN A 19 23.74 -5.14 -38.33
CA GLN A 19 23.26 -4.02 -37.53
C GLN A 19 22.74 -2.95 -38.48
N GLU A 20 21.42 -2.76 -38.47
CA GLU A 20 20.78 -1.56 -39.01
C GLU A 20 21.27 -0.36 -38.21
N GLU A 21 21.89 0.59 -38.91
CA GLU A 21 22.30 1.89 -38.40
C GLU A 21 21.06 2.69 -37.99
N VAL A 22 20.63 2.53 -36.74
CA VAL A 22 19.63 3.40 -36.12
C VAL A 22 20.26 4.78 -35.97
N LYS A 23 19.90 5.66 -36.91
CA LYS A 23 20.18 7.10 -36.88
C LYS A 23 19.58 7.68 -35.60
N THR A 24 20.40 7.78 -34.56
CA THR A 24 20.05 8.47 -33.31
C THR A 24 19.63 9.90 -33.62
N PRO A 25 18.40 10.32 -33.27
CA PRO A 25 18.04 11.73 -33.29
C PRO A 25 18.98 12.48 -32.33
N GLY A 26 19.46 13.64 -32.78
CA GLY A 26 20.43 14.45 -32.05
C GLY A 26 19.93 14.83 -30.66
N PRO A 27 20.84 15.24 -29.75
CA PRO A 27 20.48 15.65 -28.41
C PRO A 27 19.52 16.84 -28.51
N GLU A 28 18.24 16.57 -28.24
CA GLU A 28 17.27 17.63 -27.97
C GLU A 28 17.83 18.49 -26.84
N ALA A 29 17.86 19.79 -27.10
CA ALA A 29 18.33 20.80 -26.19
C ALA A 29 17.64 20.59 -24.84
N ASN A 30 18.45 20.18 -23.86
CA ASN A 30 18.11 20.06 -22.46
C ASN A 30 17.74 21.47 -21.97
N THR A 31 16.47 21.85 -22.13
CA THR A 31 15.91 23.04 -21.51
C THR A 31 15.96 22.79 -20.02
N ALA A 32 16.93 23.44 -19.38
CA ALA A 32 17.08 23.46 -17.94
C ALA A 32 15.70 23.70 -17.29
N PRO A 33 15.32 22.91 -16.28
CA PRO A 33 14.13 23.20 -15.49
C PRO A 33 14.21 24.66 -15.04
N PRO A 34 13.12 25.45 -15.14
CA PRO A 34 13.12 26.80 -14.59
C PRO A 34 13.56 26.69 -13.14
N ALA A 35 14.62 27.45 -12.80
CA ALA A 35 15.16 27.51 -11.46
C ALA A 35 14.00 27.71 -10.49
N ALA A 36 13.70 26.68 -9.70
CA ALA A 36 12.70 26.75 -8.66
C ALA A 36 13.12 27.94 -7.78
N ALA A 37 12.34 29.02 -7.83
CA ALA A 37 12.56 30.19 -7.00
C ALA A 37 12.74 29.69 -5.57
N ALA A 38 13.93 29.93 -5.01
CA ALA A 38 14.29 29.50 -3.67
C ALA A 38 13.17 29.96 -2.73
N ARG A 39 12.43 29.01 -2.16
CA ARG A 39 11.44 29.33 -1.13
C ARG A 39 12.21 30.06 -0.04
N PRO A 40 11.77 31.26 0.40
CA PRO A 40 12.46 31.98 1.45
C PRO A 40 12.57 31.04 2.66
N GLU A 41 13.80 30.88 3.17
CA GLU A 41 14.01 30.09 4.38
C GLU A 41 13.10 30.66 5.48
N PRO A 42 12.30 29.82 6.16
CA PRO A 42 11.45 30.30 7.24
C PRO A 42 12.36 30.95 8.28
N ALA A 43 12.11 32.23 8.56
CA ALA A 43 12.88 32.97 9.55
C ALA A 43 12.92 32.18 10.87
N PRO A 44 14.06 32.13 11.57
CA PRO A 44 14.17 31.38 12.81
C PRO A 44 13.12 31.88 13.81
N LEU A 45 12.17 30.99 14.13
CA LEU A 45 11.06 31.32 15.02
C LEU A 45 11.61 31.62 16.41
N LYS A 46 11.54 32.90 16.82
CA LYS A 46 11.92 33.33 18.17
C LYS A 46 10.80 32.98 19.15
N TYR A 47 10.80 31.74 19.63
CA TYR A 47 9.85 31.32 20.65
C TYR A 47 10.24 31.88 22.02
N SER A 48 9.23 32.38 22.75
CA SER A 48 9.44 32.74 24.15
C SER A 48 9.90 31.52 24.97
N PRO A 49 10.69 31.70 26.04
CA PRO A 49 11.08 30.61 26.93
C PRO A 49 9.88 29.83 27.46
N GLU A 50 8.77 30.51 27.73
CA GLU A 50 7.54 29.94 28.28
C GLU A 50 6.88 28.99 27.29
N LEU A 51 6.78 29.37 26.01
CA LEU A 51 6.21 28.51 24.97
C LEU A 51 7.06 27.26 24.74
N ARG A 52 8.39 27.40 24.79
CA ARG A 52 9.30 26.25 24.70
C ARG A 52 9.13 25.30 25.90
N GLN A 53 8.97 25.84 27.10
CA GLN A 53 8.72 25.03 28.29
C GLN A 53 7.37 24.32 28.22
N ALA A 54 6.31 25.02 27.77
CA ALA A 54 4.99 24.44 27.58
C ALA A 54 5.03 23.27 26.58
N ALA A 55 5.67 23.46 25.41
CA ALA A 55 5.81 22.40 24.41
C ALA A 55 6.56 21.18 24.95
N ARG A 56 7.62 21.38 25.75
CA ARG A 56 8.35 20.28 26.41
C ARG A 56 7.48 19.54 27.44
N ASN A 57 6.73 20.27 28.26
CA ASN A 57 5.85 19.66 29.25
C ASN A 57 4.73 18.85 28.59
N LEU A 58 4.16 19.35 27.49
CA LEU A 58 3.14 18.63 26.71
C LEU A 58 3.72 17.37 26.05
N ALA A 59 4.93 17.44 25.49
CA ALA A 59 5.62 16.27 24.95
C ALA A 59 5.86 15.21 26.04
N LEU A 60 6.35 15.61 27.22
CA LEU A 60 6.54 14.71 28.36
C LEU A 60 5.22 14.09 28.84
N LEU A 61 4.14 14.86 28.82
CA LEU A 61 2.81 14.38 29.17
C LEU A 61 2.29 13.33 28.17
N LEU A 62 2.56 13.49 26.88
CA LEU A 62 2.21 12.48 25.86
C LEU A 62 3.03 11.20 26.05
N GLU A 63 4.31 11.31 26.38
CA GLU A 63 5.20 10.16 26.58
C GLU A 63 4.92 9.39 27.88
N ARG A 64 4.63 10.09 28.99
CA ARG A 64 4.52 9.51 30.34
C ARG A 64 3.15 9.70 30.99
N GLY A 65 2.12 10.06 30.22
CA GLY A 65 0.79 10.38 30.74
C GLY A 65 0.16 9.24 31.55
N ALA A 66 0.45 7.98 31.20
CA ALA A 66 -0.03 6.81 31.93
C ALA A 66 0.51 6.69 33.37
N GLU A 67 1.60 7.39 33.71
CA GLU A 67 2.17 7.41 35.06
C GLU A 67 1.55 8.52 35.94
N VAL A 68 0.80 9.44 35.34
CA VAL A 68 0.14 10.54 36.06
C VAL A 68 -1.20 10.04 36.61
N PRO A 69 -1.50 10.23 37.90
CA PRO A 69 -2.80 9.88 38.46
C PRO A 69 -3.95 10.55 37.68
N PRO A 70 -5.01 9.82 37.30
CA PRO A 70 -6.13 10.37 36.52
C PRO A 70 -6.73 11.63 37.14
N GLU A 71 -6.82 11.69 38.46
CA GLU A 71 -7.42 12.82 39.18
C GLU A 71 -6.64 14.12 38.96
N LYS A 72 -5.32 14.02 38.75
CA LYS A 72 -4.48 15.18 38.43
C LYS A 72 -4.66 15.63 36.98
N LEU A 73 -4.92 14.71 36.06
CA LEU A 73 -5.20 15.04 34.66
C LEU A 73 -6.57 15.69 34.53
N ASP A 74 -7.58 15.15 35.21
CA ASP A 74 -8.93 15.71 35.24
C ASP A 74 -8.95 17.12 35.83
N ALA A 75 -8.16 17.36 36.88
CA ALA A 75 -8.01 18.69 37.47
C ALA A 75 -7.38 19.73 36.53
N LEU A 76 -6.59 19.29 35.53
CA LEU A 76 -5.95 20.16 34.53
C LEU A 76 -6.80 20.31 33.25
N ALA A 77 -7.87 19.54 33.11
CA ALA A 77 -8.71 19.55 31.92
C ALA A 77 -9.26 20.95 31.55
N PRO A 78 -9.76 21.79 32.47
CA PRO A 78 -10.31 23.09 32.08
C PRO A 78 -9.22 24.07 31.60
N GLU A 79 -8.03 24.06 32.20
CA GLU A 79 -6.89 24.89 31.77
C GLU A 79 -6.38 24.44 30.41
N LEU A 80 -6.25 23.12 30.19
CA LEU A 80 -5.86 22.56 28.90
C LEU A 80 -6.87 22.88 27.81
N ALA A 81 -8.17 22.80 28.11
CA ALA A 81 -9.22 23.18 27.17
C ALA A 81 -9.13 24.65 26.78
N ARG A 82 -8.89 25.55 27.76
CA ARG A 82 -8.69 26.98 27.47
C ARG A 82 -7.45 27.23 26.62
N PHE A 83 -6.33 26.63 26.99
CA PHE A 83 -5.08 26.74 26.24
C PHE A 83 -5.24 26.22 24.80
N ASN A 84 -5.90 25.08 24.62
CA ASN A 84 -6.16 24.51 23.29
C ASN A 84 -7.04 25.45 22.45
N GLY A 85 -8.09 26.05 23.03
CA GLY A 85 -8.93 27.01 22.32
C GLY A 85 -8.17 28.27 21.88
N GLU A 86 -7.29 28.81 22.72
CA GLU A 86 -6.41 29.92 22.36
C GLU A 86 -5.42 29.52 21.25
N LEU A 87 -4.87 28.31 21.32
CA LEU A 87 -3.95 27.76 20.32
C LEU A 87 -4.64 27.54 18.97
N GLU A 88 -5.83 26.95 18.94
CA GLU A 88 -6.63 26.76 17.72
C GLU A 88 -6.98 28.11 17.09
N ALA A 89 -7.35 29.11 17.89
CA ALA A 89 -7.61 30.46 17.41
C ALA A 89 -6.35 31.11 16.81
N ALA A 90 -5.19 30.90 17.43
CA ALA A 90 -3.91 31.42 16.96
C ALA A 90 -3.38 30.73 15.69
N LEU A 91 -3.55 29.40 15.58
CA LEU A 91 -3.17 28.62 14.40
C LEU A 91 -4.11 28.91 13.22
N GLY A 92 -5.39 29.16 13.52
CA GLY A 92 -6.40 29.41 12.52
C GLY A 92 -6.85 28.13 11.78
N ARG A 93 -7.97 28.25 11.07
CA ARG A 93 -8.64 27.11 10.42
C ARG A 93 -7.80 26.46 9.33
N ASP A 94 -7.03 27.25 8.59
CA ASP A 94 -6.28 26.76 7.43
C ASP A 94 -5.11 25.85 7.84
N LEU A 95 -4.34 26.23 8.87
CA LEU A 95 -3.25 25.41 9.38
C LEU A 95 -3.75 24.12 10.03
N LEU A 96 -4.85 24.19 10.77
CA LEU A 96 -5.49 23.00 11.36
C LEU A 96 -6.00 22.05 10.28
N ALA A 97 -6.64 22.58 9.23
CA ALA A 97 -7.11 21.78 8.11
C ALA A 97 -5.95 21.15 7.31
N GLU A 98 -4.85 21.87 7.12
CA GLU A 98 -3.64 21.33 6.49
C GLU A 98 -3.00 20.23 7.34
N ALA A 99 -2.87 20.43 8.65
CA ALA A 99 -2.35 19.44 9.58
C ALA A 99 -3.21 18.17 9.55
N ALA A 100 -4.54 18.31 9.69
CA ALA A 100 -5.47 17.18 9.64
C ALA A 100 -5.42 16.44 8.29
N ARG A 101 -5.30 17.15 7.16
CA ARG A 101 -5.11 16.54 5.84
C ARG A 101 -3.82 15.73 5.80
N ARG A 102 -2.71 16.28 6.31
CA ARG A 102 -1.41 15.60 6.32
C ARG A 102 -1.42 14.36 7.20
N GLU A 103 -2.03 14.44 8.39
CA GLU A 103 -2.20 13.29 9.27
C GLU A 103 -3.02 12.19 8.61
N LYS A 104 -4.14 12.56 7.95
CA LYS A 104 -4.95 11.64 7.18
C LYS A 104 -4.14 11.00 6.04
N GLU A 105 -3.39 11.78 5.26
CA GLU A 105 -2.57 11.26 4.16
C GLU A 105 -1.51 10.25 4.66
N LEU A 106 -0.90 10.51 5.82
CA LEU A 106 0.05 9.58 6.44
C LEU A 106 -0.64 8.30 6.91
N ALA A 107 -1.81 8.41 7.54
CA ALA A 107 -2.60 7.25 7.95
C ALA A 107 -3.05 6.42 6.74
N ASP A 108 -3.58 7.06 5.70
CA ASP A 108 -4.00 6.40 4.46
C ASP A 108 -2.81 5.72 3.76
N THR A 109 -1.61 6.31 3.82
CA THR A 109 -0.36 5.71 3.31
C THR A 109 0.03 4.47 4.10
N ALA A 110 0.00 4.53 5.43
CA ALA A 110 0.31 3.38 6.27
C ALA A 110 -0.67 2.22 6.02
N LEU A 111 -1.98 2.50 5.94
CA LEU A 111 -3.00 1.52 5.61
C LEU A 111 -2.80 0.90 4.22
N ALA A 112 -2.44 1.73 3.23
CA ALA A 112 -2.20 1.24 1.87
C ALA A 112 -0.99 0.29 1.81
N GLU A 113 0.08 0.57 2.54
CA GLU A 113 1.26 -0.31 2.62
C GLU A 113 0.93 -1.62 3.35
N GLU A 114 0.20 -1.56 4.47
CA GLU A 114 -0.26 -2.75 5.19
C GLU A 114 -1.13 -3.65 4.30
N ALA A 115 -2.05 -3.06 3.52
CA ALA A 115 -2.91 -3.79 2.59
C ALA A 115 -2.11 -4.51 1.49
N LYS A 116 -1.07 -3.88 0.94
CA LYS A 116 -0.18 -4.48 -0.07
C LYS A 116 0.59 -5.66 0.49
N LEU A 117 1.17 -5.51 1.68
CA LEU A 117 1.89 -6.59 2.35
C LEU A 117 0.96 -7.78 2.62
N THR A 118 -0.23 -7.50 3.15
CA THR A 118 -1.27 -8.52 3.41
C THR A 118 -1.68 -9.25 2.13
N LEU A 119 -1.89 -8.52 1.02
CA LEU A 119 -2.19 -9.13 -0.28
C LEU A 119 -1.05 -10.03 -0.77
N GLN A 120 0.20 -9.59 -0.62
CA GLN A 120 1.37 -10.37 -1.01
C GLN A 120 1.44 -11.69 -0.22
N GLU A 121 1.27 -11.64 1.10
CA GLU A 121 1.27 -12.83 1.97
C GLU A 121 0.14 -13.80 1.61
N PHE A 122 -1.06 -13.28 1.35
CA PHE A 122 -2.22 -14.08 0.96
C PHE A 122 -1.97 -14.76 -0.41
N ARG A 123 -1.43 -14.03 -1.40
CA ARG A 123 -1.04 -14.59 -2.70
C ARG A 123 0.06 -15.64 -2.57
N SER A 124 1.06 -15.43 -1.72
CA SER A 124 2.09 -16.44 -1.45
C SER A 124 1.46 -17.72 -0.88
N SER A 125 0.50 -17.61 0.05
CA SER A 125 -0.22 -18.76 0.60
C SER A 125 -1.00 -19.53 -0.47
N LEU A 126 -1.65 -18.82 -1.40
CA LEU A 126 -2.33 -19.42 -2.56
C LEU A 126 -1.35 -20.13 -3.50
N GLN A 127 -0.19 -19.54 -3.79
CA GLN A 127 0.85 -20.15 -4.63
C GLN A 127 1.39 -21.45 -4.02
N VAL A 128 1.66 -21.46 -2.72
CA VAL A 128 2.10 -22.70 -2.05
C VAL A 128 0.99 -23.76 -2.11
N TYR A 129 -0.28 -23.37 -1.93
CA TYR A 129 -1.40 -24.29 -2.12
C TYR A 129 -1.43 -24.89 -3.53
N TYR A 130 -1.24 -24.07 -4.56
CA TYR A 130 -1.20 -24.50 -5.95
C TYR A 130 -0.13 -25.58 -6.18
N VAL A 131 1.07 -25.36 -5.66
CA VAL A 131 2.20 -26.30 -5.79
C VAL A 131 1.88 -27.65 -5.15
N VAL A 132 1.33 -27.67 -3.93
CA VAL A 132 1.04 -28.94 -3.25
C VAL A 132 -0.21 -29.66 -3.77
N ASN A 133 -1.12 -28.96 -4.45
CA ASN A 133 -2.37 -29.51 -4.98
C ASN A 133 -2.29 -29.79 -6.48
N ASN A 134 -1.10 -30.13 -6.98
CA ASN A 134 -0.87 -30.52 -8.37
C ASN A 134 -1.37 -29.47 -9.38
N GLY A 135 -1.05 -28.21 -9.12
CA GLY A 135 -1.40 -27.11 -10.01
C GLY A 135 -2.87 -26.70 -9.95
N LYS A 136 -3.52 -26.87 -8.80
CA LYS A 136 -4.91 -26.44 -8.58
C LYS A 136 -4.98 -25.45 -7.43
N TYR A 137 -5.48 -24.25 -7.72
CA TYR A 137 -5.89 -23.29 -6.70
C TYR A 137 -7.19 -23.73 -6.01
N PRO A 138 -7.43 -23.32 -4.75
CA PRO A 138 -8.64 -23.71 -4.04
C PRO A 138 -9.89 -23.08 -4.69
N ALA A 139 -11.04 -23.74 -4.57
CA ALA A 139 -12.32 -23.13 -4.99
C ALA A 139 -12.70 -21.92 -4.11
N ASP A 140 -12.26 -21.92 -2.85
CA ASP A 140 -12.49 -20.85 -1.88
C ASP A 140 -11.21 -20.68 -1.03
N PRO A 141 -10.66 -19.47 -0.89
CA PRO A 141 -9.45 -19.22 -0.10
C PRO A 141 -9.59 -19.55 1.39
N SER A 142 -10.80 -19.63 1.94
CA SER A 142 -11.04 -20.12 3.31
C SER A 142 -10.50 -21.53 3.53
N ARG A 143 -10.33 -22.34 2.46
CA ARG A 143 -9.71 -23.67 2.53
C ARG A 143 -8.22 -23.67 2.87
N LEU A 144 -7.58 -22.50 2.89
CA LEU A 144 -6.22 -22.34 3.41
C LEU A 144 -6.19 -22.40 4.95
N THR A 145 -7.36 -22.37 5.59
CA THR A 145 -7.53 -22.34 7.05
C THR A 145 -8.32 -23.56 7.56
N PRO A 146 -7.99 -24.09 8.75
CA PRO A 146 -6.72 -23.88 9.46
C PRO A 146 -5.58 -24.62 8.74
N GLY A 147 -4.39 -24.01 8.67
CA GLY A 147 -3.21 -24.72 8.17
C GLY A 147 -2.16 -23.79 7.57
N ARG A 148 -2.34 -23.39 6.31
CA ARG A 148 -1.39 -22.49 5.63
C ARG A 148 -1.47 -21.07 6.17
N MET A 149 -2.64 -20.70 6.64
CA MET A 149 -2.89 -19.46 7.39
C MET A 149 -3.75 -19.78 8.60
N ASN A 150 -3.64 -18.95 9.64
CA ASN A 150 -4.45 -19.10 10.85
C ASN A 150 -5.91 -18.71 10.59
N ALA A 151 -6.12 -17.66 9.79
CA ALA A 151 -7.40 -17.15 9.36
C ALA A 151 -7.25 -16.50 7.97
N VAL A 152 -8.38 -16.21 7.31
CA VAL A 152 -8.38 -15.31 6.15
C VAL A 152 -7.96 -13.93 6.67
N PRO A 153 -6.93 -13.29 6.10
CA PRO A 153 -6.45 -12.01 6.61
C PRO A 153 -7.53 -10.94 6.45
N GLU A 154 -7.65 -10.10 7.47
CA GLU A 154 -8.49 -8.92 7.43
C GLU A 154 -7.84 -7.86 6.55
N LEU A 155 -8.60 -7.30 5.61
CA LEU A 155 -8.18 -6.20 4.76
C LEU A 155 -8.70 -4.90 5.33
N ARG A 156 -7.80 -3.94 5.51
CA ARG A 156 -8.14 -2.56 5.87
C ARG A 156 -7.70 -1.62 4.75
N LEU A 157 -8.64 -0.91 4.17
CA LEU A 157 -8.40 0.06 3.10
C LEU A 157 -8.92 1.45 3.50
N PRO A 158 -8.27 2.54 3.05
CA PRO A 158 -8.81 3.88 3.24
C PRO A 158 -10.27 3.98 2.77
N GLY A 159 -11.16 4.46 3.64
CA GLY A 159 -12.58 4.65 3.33
C GLY A 159 -13.44 3.38 3.37
N HIS A 160 -12.90 2.24 3.83
CA HIS A 160 -13.66 1.00 4.01
C HIS A 160 -13.53 0.47 5.44
N GLU A 161 -14.60 -0.16 5.93
CA GLU A 161 -14.55 -0.94 7.16
C GLU A 161 -13.62 -2.15 6.96
N ALA A 162 -12.87 -2.49 8.00
CA ALA A 162 -11.95 -3.61 7.93
C ALA A 162 -12.72 -4.94 7.85
N THR A 163 -12.32 -5.82 6.93
CA THR A 163 -13.08 -7.05 6.63
C THR A 163 -12.21 -8.17 6.08
N ALA A 164 -12.51 -9.41 6.46
CA ALA A 164 -11.90 -10.61 5.88
C ALA A 164 -12.76 -11.24 4.76
N LYS A 165 -13.80 -10.54 4.29
CA LYS A 165 -14.75 -11.07 3.31
C LYS A 165 -14.06 -11.32 1.97
N VAL A 166 -14.32 -12.49 1.39
CA VAL A 166 -13.86 -12.87 0.05
C VAL A 166 -15.06 -13.02 -0.88
N THR A 167 -15.07 -12.26 -1.98
CA THR A 167 -16.02 -12.44 -3.07
C THR A 167 -15.40 -13.38 -4.10
N VAL A 168 -15.99 -14.57 -4.24
CA VAL A 168 -15.49 -15.62 -5.15
C VAL A 168 -16.17 -15.50 -6.51
N ILE A 169 -15.36 -15.43 -7.57
CA ILE A 169 -15.76 -15.37 -8.97
C ILE A 169 -15.44 -16.71 -9.64
N ASP A 170 -16.47 -17.56 -9.75
CA ASP A 170 -16.37 -18.89 -10.37
C ASP A 170 -16.86 -18.89 -11.83
N SER A 171 -16.36 -17.95 -12.64
CA SER A 171 -16.73 -17.88 -14.06
C SER A 171 -15.69 -17.17 -14.91
N ALA A 172 -15.66 -17.46 -16.21
CA ALA A 172 -14.84 -16.79 -17.21
C ALA A 172 -15.40 -15.42 -17.68
N ARG A 173 -16.45 -14.91 -17.02
CA ARG A 173 -17.19 -13.69 -17.44
C ARG A 173 -16.28 -12.46 -17.57
N TYR A 174 -15.21 -12.41 -16.79
CA TYR A 174 -14.34 -11.25 -16.66
C TYR A 174 -12.94 -11.47 -17.27
N ASP A 175 -12.76 -12.51 -18.07
CA ASP A 175 -11.44 -12.85 -18.65
C ASP A 175 -10.87 -11.77 -19.55
N LYS A 176 -11.74 -11.02 -20.25
CA LYS A 176 -11.33 -9.90 -21.11
C LYS A 176 -10.95 -8.66 -20.30
N ASP A 177 -11.50 -8.51 -19.10
CA ASP A 177 -11.37 -7.31 -18.28
C ASP A 177 -11.84 -7.63 -16.85
N PHE A 178 -10.88 -7.96 -15.98
CA PHE A 178 -11.17 -8.31 -14.59
C PHE A 178 -11.65 -7.11 -13.77
N THR A 179 -11.40 -5.88 -14.23
CA THR A 179 -11.78 -4.65 -13.51
C THR A 179 -13.30 -4.48 -13.38
N LYS A 180 -14.06 -5.13 -14.28
CA LYS A 180 -15.53 -5.19 -14.23
C LYS A 180 -16.06 -6.06 -13.08
N ALA A 181 -15.21 -6.88 -12.46
CA ALA A 181 -15.58 -7.65 -11.27
C ALA A 181 -15.47 -6.81 -9.98
N VAL A 182 -14.69 -5.72 -9.99
CA VAL A 182 -14.51 -4.84 -8.83
C VAL A 182 -15.85 -4.16 -8.50
N THR A 183 -16.25 -4.18 -7.24
CA THR A 183 -17.51 -3.63 -6.71
C THR A 183 -17.31 -2.55 -5.66
N ASP A 184 -16.06 -2.25 -5.28
CA ASP A 184 -15.73 -1.30 -4.22
C ASP A 184 -16.24 -1.72 -2.84
N SER A 185 -16.27 -3.03 -2.56
CA SER A 185 -16.70 -3.54 -1.26
C SER A 185 -15.65 -3.39 -0.15
N GLY A 186 -14.38 -3.16 -0.50
CA GLY A 186 -13.27 -3.05 0.44
C GLY A 186 -12.70 -4.39 0.93
N GLY A 187 -13.21 -5.52 0.43
CA GLY A 187 -12.73 -6.86 0.76
C GLY A 187 -11.82 -7.48 -0.31
N TRP A 188 -11.72 -8.81 -0.29
CA TRP A 188 -10.97 -9.56 -1.29
C TRP A 188 -11.86 -9.98 -2.46
N LEU A 189 -11.29 -10.02 -3.65
CA LEU A 189 -11.92 -10.62 -4.83
C LEU A 189 -11.02 -11.71 -5.39
N TYR A 190 -11.58 -12.91 -5.55
CA TYR A 190 -10.83 -14.11 -5.90
C TYR A 190 -11.46 -14.85 -7.07
N PHE A 191 -10.66 -15.20 -8.07
CA PHE A 191 -11.11 -15.90 -9.27
C PHE A 191 -10.85 -17.41 -9.17
N SER A 192 -11.89 -18.18 -8.86
CA SER A 192 -11.80 -19.63 -8.64
C SER A 192 -12.05 -20.49 -9.88
N GLY A 193 -12.61 -19.90 -10.94
CA GLY A 193 -13.00 -20.64 -12.13
C GLY A 193 -11.80 -21.22 -12.86
N GLN A 194 -11.67 -22.55 -12.89
CA GLN A 194 -10.53 -23.24 -13.53
C GLN A 194 -10.41 -22.97 -15.05
N GLN A 195 -11.52 -22.59 -15.68
CA GLN A 195 -11.56 -22.22 -17.10
C GLN A 195 -11.29 -20.73 -17.34
N SER A 196 -11.22 -19.91 -16.29
CA SER A 196 -10.96 -18.48 -16.40
C SER A 196 -9.48 -18.23 -16.68
N ALA A 197 -9.19 -17.29 -17.58
CA ALA A 197 -7.84 -16.76 -17.77
C ALA A 197 -7.26 -16.13 -16.48
N ASN A 198 -8.13 -15.73 -15.54
CA ASN A 198 -7.76 -15.16 -14.25
C ASN A 198 -7.71 -16.21 -13.13
N TYR A 199 -7.71 -17.51 -13.43
CA TYR A 199 -7.76 -18.56 -12.40
C TYR A 199 -6.63 -18.41 -11.35
N GLY A 200 -7.02 -18.30 -10.08
CA GLY A 200 -6.12 -18.09 -8.95
C GLY A 200 -5.77 -16.62 -8.66
N LEU A 201 -6.26 -15.67 -9.48
CA LEU A 201 -6.06 -14.25 -9.23
C LEU A 201 -6.79 -13.84 -7.95
N LEU A 202 -6.07 -13.20 -7.05
CA LEU A 202 -6.58 -12.55 -5.85
C LEU A 202 -6.25 -11.08 -5.94
N ILE A 203 -7.23 -10.19 -5.78
CA ILE A 203 -7.06 -8.74 -5.79
C ILE A 203 -7.84 -8.08 -4.65
N MET A 204 -7.54 -6.81 -4.38
CA MET A 204 -8.31 -5.96 -3.47
C MET A 204 -9.54 -5.41 -4.21
N ASP A 205 -10.72 -5.51 -3.61
CA ASP A 205 -11.97 -5.03 -4.20
C ASP A 205 -12.19 -3.53 -3.94
N CYS A 206 -11.36 -2.70 -4.58
CA CYS A 206 -11.39 -1.25 -4.43
C CYS A 206 -10.78 -0.51 -5.63
N ARG A 207 -11.52 0.44 -6.21
CA ARG A 207 -11.18 1.36 -7.31
C ARG A 207 -10.53 2.65 -6.83
N HIS A 208 -10.53 2.93 -5.53
CA HIS A 208 -9.82 4.09 -4.99
C HIS A 208 -8.32 3.96 -5.26
N GLN A 209 -7.67 5.12 -5.34
CA GLN A 209 -6.23 5.20 -5.54
C GLN A 209 -5.52 5.12 -4.19
N ALA A 210 -4.47 4.32 -4.13
CA ALA A 210 -3.49 4.39 -3.06
C ALA A 210 -2.71 5.71 -3.15
N PRO A 211 -2.08 6.16 -2.05
CA PRO A 211 -1.08 7.23 -2.09
C PRO A 211 0.01 6.87 -3.10
N GLY A 212 0.09 7.62 -4.20
CA GLY A 212 0.89 7.30 -5.40
C GLY A 212 0.08 7.18 -6.70
N GLY A 213 -1.25 7.12 -6.62
CA GLY A 213 -2.15 7.25 -7.77
C GLY A 213 -2.55 5.93 -8.44
N THR A 214 -2.03 4.78 -7.99
CA THR A 214 -2.43 3.46 -8.50
C THR A 214 -3.69 2.97 -7.78
N GLU A 215 -4.68 2.48 -8.52
CA GLU A 215 -5.89 1.91 -7.96
C GLU A 215 -5.60 0.60 -7.21
N PHE A 216 -6.24 0.40 -6.05
CA PHE A 216 -5.95 -0.75 -5.18
C PHE A 216 -6.08 -2.10 -5.90
N PHE A 217 -7.10 -2.29 -6.74
CA PHE A 217 -7.28 -3.55 -7.49
C PHE A 217 -6.14 -3.89 -8.47
N LYS A 218 -5.23 -2.95 -8.77
CA LYS A 218 -4.10 -3.16 -9.69
C LYS A 218 -2.83 -3.66 -9.01
N TYR A 219 -2.75 -3.62 -7.68
CA TYR A 219 -1.64 -4.23 -6.94
C TYR A 219 -1.76 -5.74 -6.92
#